data_AF-H0SBW8-F1
#
_entry.id   AF-H0SBW8-F1
#
_cell.length_a   1.000
_cell.length_b   1.000
_cell.length_c   1.000
_cell.angle_alpha   90.00
_cell.angle_beta   90.00
_cell.angle_gamma   90.00
#
_symmetry.space_group_name_H-M   'P 1'
#
loop_
_entity.id
_entity.type
_entity.pdbx_description
1 polymer ?
#
loop_
_entity_poly.entity_id
_entity_poly.type
_entity_poly.pdbx_seq_one_letter_code
_entity_poly.pdbx_strand_id
1 'polypeptide(L)'
;MSVAQRAILESHDARSGAERLMDEIADRIGGLGVELADVAGNVQEVASRVSYQSQRFGHLQATAKTMVAANHDIATASQAVQSATTAAVGDIAQSRNVVETAVRHISELVDSVERIEQRLGSVGDALSQVAKVSVAIEAIAKQTNLLALNATIEAARAGSAGKGFAVVASEVKSLAEATRQATQQIGDTLRGLDSQVKSLLGESGQASSRAKTAGEGAQQIGGIIVRVQDGFTSVGQEIDGVARAATSNLAHCDAVISELAELAKGVDQSSLELKQADSRIAKLLDHSEALIGLIAESGVETADAPLIRTVVETARQISAVFEAAVDRGEISLADLMDESYREIPGTNPKQYLTRYVEFTDRVLPAIQDPIQGSDPRIVFCVAWARGGYLPTHNPNYRKPQGPDPVWNNANCRNRRLFEDRAVTKVAAASSKPFLLQTYRRDMGGGQFVLMKDLSAPIFIKGRHWGAFRMGFRIKA
;
A
#
# COMPACT_ATOMS: atom_id res chain seq x y z
N MET A 1 -78.42 -33.93 -31.07
CA MET A 1 -78.05 -32.50 -30.97
C MET A 1 -78.60 -31.79 -32.20
N SER A 2 -79.44 -30.77 -31.99
CA SER A 2 -80.18 -30.10 -33.08
C SER A 2 -79.25 -29.20 -33.91
N VAL A 3 -79.70 -28.80 -35.11
CA VAL A 3 -79.00 -27.89 -36.02
C VAL A 3 -78.60 -26.56 -35.34
N ALA A 4 -79.27 -26.18 -34.24
CA ALA A 4 -78.90 -25.03 -33.42
C ALA A 4 -77.59 -25.23 -32.60
N GLN A 5 -77.17 -26.46 -32.31
CA GLN A 5 -75.89 -26.74 -31.63
C GLN A 5 -74.69 -26.78 -32.61
N ARG A 6 -74.93 -26.92 -33.92
CA ARG A 6 -73.86 -26.90 -34.93
C ARG A 6 -73.49 -25.47 -35.35
N ALA A 7 -74.46 -24.56 -35.38
CA ALA A 7 -74.23 -23.14 -35.63
C ALA A 7 -73.47 -22.40 -34.51
N ILE A 8 -73.47 -22.94 -33.28
CA ILE A 8 -72.72 -22.37 -32.15
C ILE A 8 -71.24 -22.82 -32.15
N LEU A 9 -70.92 -23.93 -32.83
CA LEU A 9 -69.55 -24.46 -32.93
C LEU A 9 -68.80 -23.99 -34.19
N GLU A 10 -69.48 -23.44 -35.20
CA GLU A 10 -68.86 -22.91 -36.43
C GLU A 10 -68.60 -21.39 -36.39
N SER A 11 -68.81 -20.73 -35.25
CA SER A 11 -68.58 -19.29 -35.05
C SER A 11 -67.22 -18.94 -34.43
N HIS A 12 -66.33 -19.90 -34.18
CA HIS A 12 -65.11 -19.66 -33.38
C HIS A 12 -63.77 -19.63 -34.13
N ASP A 13 -63.77 -19.74 -35.47
CA ASP A 13 -62.50 -19.74 -36.22
C ASP A 13 -62.55 -18.94 -37.53
N ALA A 14 -62.95 -17.67 -37.41
CA ALA A 14 -62.82 -16.70 -38.49
C ALA A 14 -61.96 -15.51 -38.05
N ARG A 15 -60.81 -15.76 -37.43
CA ARG A 15 -59.81 -14.69 -37.29
C ARG A 15 -59.30 -14.31 -38.67
N SER A 16 -59.47 -13.05 -39.06
CA SER A 16 -58.98 -12.58 -40.35
C SER A 16 -57.46 -12.77 -40.46
N GLY A 17 -56.92 -12.91 -41.68
CA GLY A 17 -55.46 -12.99 -41.87
C GLY A 17 -54.72 -11.79 -41.26
N ALA A 18 -55.37 -10.62 -41.23
CA ALA A 18 -54.86 -9.41 -40.59
C ALA A 18 -54.81 -9.52 -39.05
N GLU A 19 -55.81 -10.15 -38.42
CA GLU A 19 -55.82 -10.37 -36.96
C GLU A 19 -54.72 -11.33 -36.52
N ARG A 20 -54.48 -12.40 -37.29
CA ARG A 20 -53.36 -13.33 -37.02
C ARG A 20 -52.00 -12.64 -37.16
N LEU A 21 -51.82 -11.83 -38.20
CA LEU A 21 -50.60 -11.06 -38.41
C LEU A 21 -50.36 -10.04 -37.27
N MET A 22 -51.41 -9.35 -36.83
CA MET A 22 -51.32 -8.39 -35.73
C MET A 22 -51.02 -9.05 -34.38
N ASP A 23 -51.55 -10.25 -34.12
CA ASP A 23 -51.21 -11.04 -32.93
C ASP A 23 -49.72 -11.47 -32.95
N GLU A 24 -49.21 -11.91 -34.11
CA GLU A 24 -47.78 -12.25 -34.26
C GLU A 24 -46.87 -11.02 -34.09
N ILE A 25 -47.27 -9.86 -34.65
CA ILE A 25 -46.54 -8.60 -34.48
C ILE A 25 -46.52 -8.19 -33.00
N ALA A 26 -47.65 -8.27 -32.30
CA ALA A 26 -47.74 -7.92 -30.88
C ALA A 26 -46.83 -8.81 -30.02
N ASP A 27 -46.80 -10.12 -30.30
CA ASP A 27 -45.94 -11.06 -29.59
C ASP A 27 -44.45 -10.77 -29.83
N ARG A 28 -44.05 -10.58 -31.11
CA ARG A 28 -42.66 -10.23 -31.47
C ARG A 28 -42.21 -8.89 -30.87
N ILE A 29 -43.07 -7.87 -30.86
CA ILE A 29 -42.75 -6.56 -30.28
C ILE A 29 -42.64 -6.66 -28.75
N GLY A 30 -43.50 -7.45 -28.11
CA GLY A 30 -43.42 -7.74 -26.68
C GLY A 30 -42.12 -8.46 -26.31
N GLY A 31 -41.71 -9.46 -27.10
CA GLY A 31 -40.41 -10.12 -26.95
C GLY A 31 -39.24 -9.16 -27.14
N LEU A 32 -39.27 -8.33 -28.19
CA LEU A 32 -38.25 -7.29 -28.43
C LEU A 32 -38.14 -6.31 -27.25
N GLY A 33 -39.26 -5.91 -26.65
CA GLY A 33 -39.25 -5.04 -25.48
C GLY A 33 -38.50 -5.66 -24.30
N VAL A 34 -38.63 -6.97 -24.08
CA VAL A 34 -37.92 -7.72 -23.03
C VAL A 34 -36.42 -7.81 -23.29
N GLU A 35 -36.04 -8.19 -24.51
CA GLU A 35 -34.63 -8.24 -24.90
C GLU A 35 -33.96 -6.86 -24.74
N LEU A 36 -34.63 -5.78 -25.16
CA LEU A 36 -34.11 -4.42 -25.00
C LEU A 36 -33.95 -4.01 -23.53
N ALA A 37 -34.86 -4.44 -22.64
CA ALA A 37 -34.76 -4.14 -21.22
C ALA A 37 -33.61 -4.91 -20.54
N ASP A 38 -33.30 -6.12 -21.00
CA ASP A 38 -32.13 -6.87 -20.55
C ASP A 38 -30.83 -6.19 -21.01
N VAL A 39 -30.76 -5.83 -22.29
CA VAL A 39 -29.61 -5.10 -22.86
C VAL A 39 -29.39 -3.77 -22.13
N ALA A 40 -30.44 -3.02 -21.80
CA ALA A 40 -30.33 -1.81 -20.98
C ALA A 40 -29.67 -2.09 -19.60
N GLY A 41 -30.08 -3.19 -18.96
CA GLY A 41 -29.49 -3.64 -17.70
C GLY A 41 -27.99 -3.94 -17.81
N ASN A 42 -27.61 -4.65 -18.87
CA ASN A 42 -26.22 -4.99 -19.15
C ASN A 42 -25.38 -3.73 -19.46
N VAL A 43 -25.91 -2.78 -20.22
CA VAL A 43 -25.24 -1.49 -20.51
C VAL A 43 -24.98 -0.71 -19.23
N GLN A 44 -25.95 -0.64 -18.31
CA GLN A 44 -25.80 0.05 -17.03
C GLN A 44 -24.74 -0.60 -16.13
N GLU A 45 -24.66 -1.94 -16.13
CA GLU A 45 -23.62 -2.67 -15.41
C GLU A 45 -22.23 -2.36 -15.98
N VAL A 46 -22.09 -2.41 -17.31
CA VAL A 46 -20.82 -2.06 -17.98
C VAL A 46 -20.43 -0.61 -17.70
N ALA A 47 -21.37 0.33 -17.74
CA ALA A 47 -21.12 1.74 -17.41
C ALA A 47 -20.60 1.91 -15.97
N SER A 48 -21.16 1.16 -15.03
CA SER A 48 -20.69 1.16 -13.63
C SER A 48 -19.27 0.63 -13.51
N ARG A 49 -18.94 -0.46 -14.22
CA ARG A 49 -17.58 -1.04 -14.26
C ARG A 49 -16.56 -0.06 -14.89
N VAL A 50 -16.94 0.62 -15.97
CA VAL A 50 -16.11 1.64 -16.64
C VAL A 50 -15.83 2.83 -15.70
N SER A 51 -16.84 3.31 -14.97
CA SER A 51 -16.65 4.37 -13.97
C SER A 51 -15.69 3.96 -12.86
N TYR A 52 -15.78 2.71 -12.39
CA TYR A 52 -14.85 2.18 -11.39
C TYR A 52 -13.41 2.09 -11.94
N GLN A 53 -13.26 1.68 -13.19
CA GLN A 53 -11.96 1.61 -13.86
C GLN A 53 -11.29 2.99 -14.00
N SER A 54 -12.07 4.03 -14.33
CA SER A 54 -11.58 5.43 -14.37
C SER A 54 -10.95 5.87 -13.04
N GLN A 55 -11.64 5.61 -11.91
CA GLN A 55 -11.12 5.94 -10.58
C GLN A 55 -9.82 5.19 -10.27
N ARG A 56 -9.73 3.91 -10.66
CA ARG A 56 -8.51 3.12 -10.48
C ARG A 56 -7.33 3.66 -11.29
N PHE A 57 -7.56 4.11 -12.52
CA PHE A 57 -6.52 4.75 -13.33
C PHE A 57 -6.03 6.06 -12.72
N GLY A 58 -6.94 6.89 -12.19
CA GLY A 58 -6.56 8.10 -11.45
C GLY A 58 -5.67 7.79 -10.24
N HIS A 59 -6.01 6.74 -9.48
CA HIS A 59 -5.19 6.30 -8.35
C HIS A 59 -3.81 5.78 -8.80
N LEU A 60 -3.75 4.97 -9.85
CA LEU A 60 -2.49 4.48 -10.41
C LEU A 60 -1.59 5.61 -10.90
N GLN A 61 -2.16 6.64 -11.53
CA GLN A 61 -1.42 7.81 -11.97
C GLN A 61 -0.83 8.60 -10.79
N ALA A 62 -1.58 8.76 -9.70
CA ALA A 62 -1.08 9.40 -8.48
C ALA A 62 0.08 8.59 -7.86
N THR A 63 -0.05 7.27 -7.79
CA THR A 63 1.01 6.37 -7.30
C THR A 63 2.28 6.47 -8.15
N ALA A 64 2.15 6.49 -9.48
CA ALA A 64 3.28 6.66 -10.38
C ALA A 64 4.00 8.01 -10.15
N LYS A 65 3.27 9.11 -9.92
CA LYS A 65 3.86 10.40 -9.56
C LYS A 65 4.62 10.36 -8.24
N THR A 66 4.10 9.66 -7.23
CA THR A 66 4.81 9.45 -5.96
C THR A 66 6.10 8.66 -6.16
N MET A 67 6.09 7.64 -7.03
CA MET A 67 7.32 6.90 -7.38
C MET A 67 8.35 7.78 -8.09
N VAL A 68 7.93 8.71 -8.94
CA VAL A 68 8.84 9.70 -9.57
C VAL A 68 9.54 10.54 -8.51
N ALA A 69 8.80 11.10 -7.55
CA ALA A 69 9.37 11.88 -6.45
C ALA A 69 10.36 11.04 -5.62
N ALA A 70 9.98 9.83 -5.23
CA ALA A 70 10.84 8.93 -4.47
C ALA A 70 12.14 8.57 -5.20
N ASN A 71 12.10 8.34 -6.52
CA ASN A 71 13.32 8.09 -7.29
C ASN A 71 14.21 9.33 -7.40
N HIS A 72 13.64 10.54 -7.41
CA HIS A 72 14.42 11.78 -7.37
C HIS A 72 15.13 11.95 -6.01
N ASP A 73 14.46 11.62 -4.92
CA ASP A 73 15.05 11.60 -3.58
C ASP A 73 16.20 10.58 -3.50
N ILE A 74 16.02 9.38 -4.07
CA ILE A 74 17.08 8.38 -4.17
C ILE A 74 18.27 8.92 -4.96
N ALA A 75 18.06 9.55 -6.11
CA ALA A 75 19.14 10.12 -6.91
C ALA A 75 19.93 11.19 -6.14
N THR A 76 19.23 12.05 -5.41
CA THR A 76 19.85 13.08 -4.55
C THR A 76 20.66 12.46 -3.41
N ALA A 77 20.10 11.45 -2.74
CA ALA A 77 20.79 10.72 -1.68
C ALA A 77 22.03 9.98 -2.20
N SER A 78 21.93 9.35 -3.37
CA SER A 78 23.06 8.71 -4.04
C SER A 78 24.19 9.70 -4.33
N GLN A 79 23.88 10.91 -4.78
CA GLN A 79 24.89 11.93 -5.05
C GLN A 79 25.57 12.45 -3.78
N ALA A 80 24.81 12.56 -2.68
CA ALA A 80 25.36 12.90 -1.37
C ALA A 80 26.33 11.82 -0.86
N VAL A 81 25.94 10.55 -0.97
CA VAL A 81 26.79 9.40 -0.61
C VAL A 81 28.04 9.36 -1.49
N GLN A 82 27.93 9.59 -2.80
CA GLN A 82 29.09 9.62 -3.70
C GLN A 82 30.09 10.72 -3.31
N SER A 83 29.60 11.89 -2.93
CA SER A 83 30.43 12.99 -2.45
C SER A 83 31.14 12.64 -1.14
N ALA A 84 30.42 12.03 -0.19
CA ALA A 84 30.98 11.58 1.08
C ALA A 84 32.04 10.48 0.89
N THR A 85 31.78 9.51 -0.01
CA THR A 85 32.73 8.46 -0.38
C THR A 85 34.00 9.04 -0.99
N THR A 86 33.87 10.04 -1.88
CA THR A 86 35.02 10.72 -2.50
C THR A 86 35.88 11.44 -1.45
N ALA A 87 35.24 12.15 -0.50
CA ALA A 87 35.95 12.79 0.61
C ALA A 87 36.67 11.76 1.50
N ALA A 88 35.99 10.67 1.86
CA ALA A 88 36.57 9.60 2.67
C ALA A 88 37.78 8.94 2.01
N VAL A 89 37.74 8.69 0.68
CA VAL A 89 38.89 8.19 -0.08
C VAL A 89 40.07 9.16 0.00
N GLY A 90 39.82 10.47 -0.04
CA GLY A 90 40.84 11.50 0.18
C GLY A 90 41.48 11.42 1.57
N ASP A 91 40.66 11.34 2.63
CA ASP A 91 41.13 11.23 4.02
C ASP A 91 41.95 9.96 4.29
N ILE A 92 41.56 8.86 3.64
CA ILE A 92 42.27 7.57 3.70
C ILE A 92 43.63 7.68 3.02
N ALA A 93 43.71 8.33 1.86
CA ALA A 93 44.98 8.56 1.18
C ALA A 93 45.94 9.41 2.02
N GLN A 94 45.43 10.44 2.71
CA GLN A 94 46.22 11.22 3.66
C GLN A 94 46.67 10.37 4.86
N SER A 95 45.76 9.57 5.42
CA SER A 95 46.07 8.68 6.55
C SER A 95 47.15 7.67 6.20
N ARG A 96 47.13 7.14 4.97
CA ARG A 96 48.17 6.26 4.44
C ARG A 96 49.55 6.92 4.46
N ASN A 97 49.65 8.15 3.96
CA ASN A 97 50.92 8.90 3.96
C ASN A 97 51.47 9.13 5.37
N VAL A 98 50.59 9.40 6.34
CA VAL A 98 50.96 9.57 7.75
C VAL A 98 51.53 8.27 8.32
N VAL A 99 50.88 7.13 8.05
CA VAL A 99 51.34 5.82 8.53
C VAL A 99 52.65 5.40 7.87
N GLU A 100 52.80 5.59 6.55
CA GLU A 100 54.06 5.32 5.85
C GLU A 100 55.21 6.16 6.43
N THR A 101 54.94 7.43 6.75
CA THR A 101 55.92 8.31 7.42
C THR A 101 56.25 7.83 8.83
N ALA A 102 55.26 7.38 9.60
CA ALA A 102 55.47 6.85 10.95
C ALA A 102 56.33 5.57 10.93
N VAL A 103 56.06 4.65 9.99
CA VAL A 103 56.88 3.45 9.80
C VAL A 103 58.33 3.82 9.51
N ARG A 104 58.57 4.80 8.61
CA ARG A 104 59.94 5.28 8.32
C ARG A 104 60.62 5.85 9.57
N HIS A 105 59.97 6.72 10.33
CA HIS A 105 60.54 7.29 11.56
C HIS A 105 60.84 6.23 12.61
N ILE A 106 60.01 5.19 12.72
CA ILE A 106 60.25 4.08 13.65
C ILE A 106 61.47 3.27 13.21
N SER A 107 61.63 2.98 11.92
CA SER A 107 62.85 2.33 11.41
C SER A 107 64.10 3.16 11.70
N GLU A 108 64.07 4.48 11.47
CA GLU A 108 65.17 5.39 11.80
C GLU A 108 65.49 5.42 13.30
N LEU A 109 64.48 5.28 14.16
CA LEU A 109 64.64 5.18 15.61
C LEU A 109 65.32 3.87 16.02
N VAL A 110 64.89 2.73 15.45
CA VAL A 110 65.53 1.43 15.70
C VAL A 110 67.01 1.47 15.33
N ASP A 111 67.34 1.97 14.13
CA ASP A 111 68.73 2.13 13.69
C ASP A 111 69.54 3.05 14.62
N SER A 112 68.90 4.09 15.16
CA SER A 112 69.54 5.03 16.09
C SER A 112 69.85 4.37 17.44
N VAL A 113 68.95 3.54 17.95
CA VAL A 113 69.15 2.79 19.19
C VAL A 113 70.26 1.75 19.02
N GLU A 114 70.28 1.01 17.90
CA GLU A 114 71.36 0.05 17.60
C GLU A 114 72.73 0.73 17.56
N ARG A 115 72.83 1.94 16.97
CA ARG A 115 74.07 2.73 17.00
C ARG A 115 74.48 3.16 18.41
N ILE A 116 73.52 3.48 19.28
CA ILE A 116 73.79 3.82 20.68
C ILE A 116 74.31 2.59 21.43
N GLU A 117 73.70 1.42 21.23
CA GLU A 117 74.15 0.15 21.83
C GLU A 117 75.59 -0.20 21.43
N GLN A 118 75.95 -0.06 20.15
CA GLN A 118 77.31 -0.26 19.67
C GLN A 118 78.33 0.69 20.33
N ARG A 119 77.96 1.97 20.46
CA ARG A 119 78.82 2.98 21.11
C ARG A 119 78.97 2.69 22.60
N LEU A 120 77.90 2.32 23.29
CA LEU A 120 77.94 1.95 24.71
C LEU A 120 78.78 0.69 24.95
N GLY A 121 78.70 -0.31 24.07
CA GLY A 121 79.58 -1.48 24.08
C GLY A 121 81.05 -1.09 23.97
N SER A 122 81.37 -0.20 23.02
CA SER A 122 82.73 0.32 22.83
C SER A 122 83.26 1.08 24.07
N VAL A 123 82.38 1.84 24.74
CA VAL A 123 82.71 2.52 26.01
C VAL A 123 82.96 1.49 27.13
N GLY A 124 82.14 0.44 27.21
CA GLY A 124 82.34 -0.66 28.16
C GLY A 124 83.70 -1.34 27.98
N ASP A 125 84.11 -1.61 26.74
CA ASP A 125 85.42 -2.19 26.43
C ASP A 125 86.57 -1.25 26.83
N ALA A 126 86.44 0.06 26.56
CA ALA A 126 87.42 1.05 26.96
C ALA A 126 87.55 1.13 28.49
N LEU A 127 86.44 1.13 29.23
CA LEU A 127 86.45 1.11 30.70
C LEU A 127 87.13 -0.15 31.25
N SER A 128 86.87 -1.31 30.64
CA SER A 128 87.54 -2.58 30.99
C SER A 128 89.06 -2.49 30.80
N GLN A 129 89.51 -1.87 29.71
CA GLN A 129 90.93 -1.68 29.44
C GLN A 129 91.58 -0.73 30.45
N VAL A 130 90.93 0.38 30.79
CA VAL A 130 91.42 1.30 31.83
C VAL A 130 91.46 0.62 33.20
N ALA A 131 90.48 -0.23 33.52
CA ALA A 131 90.48 -1.00 34.77
C ALA A 131 91.69 -1.94 34.87
N LYS A 132 92.05 -2.65 33.79
CA LYS A 132 93.25 -3.50 33.74
C LYS A 132 94.53 -2.69 33.98
N VAL A 133 94.65 -1.52 33.37
CA VAL A 133 95.80 -0.62 33.56
C VAL A 133 95.85 -0.12 35.01
N SER A 134 94.71 0.27 35.60
CA SER A 134 94.64 0.71 37.00
C SER A 134 95.10 -0.38 37.98
N VAL A 135 94.71 -1.64 37.75
CA VAL A 135 95.17 -2.79 38.55
C VAL A 135 96.68 -3.02 38.40
N ALA A 136 97.22 -2.85 37.18
CA ALA A 136 98.66 -2.95 36.96
C ALA A 136 99.43 -1.84 37.69
N ILE A 137 98.93 -0.60 37.69
CA ILE A 137 99.53 0.53 38.42
C ILE A 137 99.47 0.28 39.93
N GLU A 138 98.35 -0.24 40.44
CA GLU A 138 98.23 -0.59 41.86
C GLU A 138 99.27 -1.65 42.26
N ALA A 139 99.50 -2.66 41.41
CA ALA A 139 100.52 -3.67 41.63
C ALA A 139 101.94 -3.07 41.61
N ILE A 140 102.23 -2.16 40.69
CA ILE A 140 103.51 -1.42 40.64
C ILE A 140 103.68 -0.60 41.92
N ALA A 141 102.67 0.17 42.32
CA ALA A 141 102.69 0.99 43.53
C ALA A 141 102.94 0.13 44.78
N LYS A 142 102.30 -1.04 44.88
CA LYS A 142 102.53 -2.00 45.97
C LYS A 142 103.97 -2.52 45.98
N GLN A 143 104.54 -2.85 44.82
CA GLN A 143 105.91 -3.30 44.69
C GLN A 143 106.91 -2.17 45.03
N THR A 144 106.67 -0.95 44.56
CA THR A 144 107.47 0.23 44.88
C THR A 144 107.43 0.55 46.37
N ASN A 145 106.27 0.43 47.01
CA ASN A 145 106.13 0.60 48.47
C ASN A 145 106.96 -0.44 49.24
N LEU A 146 106.97 -1.71 48.79
CA LEU A 146 107.80 -2.76 49.39
C LEU A 146 109.30 -2.51 49.17
N LEU A 147 109.70 -2.07 47.98
CA LEU A 147 111.09 -1.69 47.69
C LEU A 147 111.54 -0.50 48.54
N ALA A 148 110.70 0.53 48.67
CA ALA A 148 110.95 1.70 49.49
C ALA A 148 111.02 1.35 50.99
N LEU A 149 110.18 0.41 51.45
CA LEU A 149 110.25 -0.12 52.81
C LEU A 149 111.58 -0.83 53.06
N ASN A 150 112.00 -1.72 52.15
CA ASN A 150 113.29 -2.41 52.24
C ASN A 150 114.46 -1.41 52.24
N ALA A 151 114.41 -0.39 51.38
CA ALA A 151 115.42 0.68 51.33
C ALA A 151 115.44 1.51 52.63
N THR A 152 114.28 1.78 53.23
CA THR A 152 114.18 2.47 54.53
C THR A 152 114.82 1.65 55.65
N ILE A 153 114.59 0.33 55.65
CA ILE A 153 115.19 -0.60 56.62
C ILE A 153 116.72 -0.62 56.47
N GLU A 154 117.24 -0.75 55.24
CA GLU A 154 118.68 -0.80 55.01
C GLU A 154 119.37 0.55 55.28
N ALA A 155 118.70 1.66 54.98
CA ALA A 155 119.15 3.01 55.33
C ALA A 155 119.22 3.22 56.86
N ALA A 156 118.27 2.66 57.62
CA ALA A 156 118.33 2.66 59.08
C ALA A 156 119.49 1.79 59.61
N ARG A 157 119.79 0.67 58.92
CA ARG A 157 120.88 -0.25 59.25
C ARG A 157 122.27 0.37 59.03
N ALA A 158 122.41 1.26 58.06
CA ALA A 158 123.63 2.01 57.76
C ALA A 158 123.93 3.18 58.73
N GLY A 159 123.07 3.43 59.73
CA GLY A 159 123.31 4.42 60.78
C GLY A 159 123.40 5.87 60.27
N SER A 160 124.44 6.61 60.65
CA SER A 160 124.60 8.03 60.28
C SER A 160 124.84 8.25 58.78
N ALA A 161 125.45 7.29 58.07
CA ALA A 161 125.70 7.37 56.63
C ALA A 161 124.42 7.19 55.77
N GLY A 162 123.38 6.55 56.32
CA GLY A 162 122.13 6.25 55.61
C GLY A 162 121.03 7.32 55.71
N LYS A 163 121.20 8.39 56.50
CA LYS A 163 120.13 9.37 56.78
C LYS A 163 119.53 10.03 55.53
N GLY A 164 120.35 10.40 54.55
CA GLY A 164 119.87 10.98 53.29
C GLY A 164 119.03 9.99 52.47
N PHE A 165 119.45 8.72 52.43
CA PHE A 165 118.71 7.65 51.77
C PHE A 165 117.39 7.31 52.49
N ALA A 166 117.36 7.39 53.82
CA ALA A 166 116.14 7.15 54.60
C ALA A 166 115.03 8.17 54.29
N VAL A 167 115.39 9.46 54.09
CA VAL A 167 114.44 10.51 53.70
C VAL A 167 113.85 10.24 52.32
N VAL A 168 114.69 9.93 51.34
CA VAL A 168 114.23 9.60 49.97
C VAL A 168 113.37 8.34 49.97
N ALA A 169 113.76 7.29 50.70
CA ALA A 169 112.98 6.06 50.80
C ALA A 169 111.61 6.28 51.46
N SER A 170 111.53 7.14 52.49
CA SER A 170 110.26 7.54 53.11
C SER A 170 109.35 8.31 52.14
N GLU A 171 109.91 9.20 51.32
CA GLU A 171 109.16 9.96 50.33
C GLU A 171 108.62 9.05 49.22
N VAL A 172 109.44 8.13 48.70
CA VAL A 172 109.02 7.12 47.71
C VAL A 172 107.93 6.21 48.28
N LYS A 173 108.04 5.83 49.55
CA LYS A 173 107.01 5.05 50.26
C LYS A 173 105.67 5.80 50.32
N SER A 174 105.71 7.08 50.68
CA SER A 174 104.51 7.93 50.74
C SER A 174 103.87 8.11 49.36
N LEU A 175 104.67 8.35 48.33
CA LEU A 175 104.20 8.48 46.94
C LEU A 175 103.58 7.18 46.41
N ALA A 176 104.17 6.03 46.76
CA ALA A 176 103.63 4.72 46.40
C ALA A 176 102.28 4.45 47.09
N GLU A 177 102.12 4.82 48.36
CA GLU A 177 100.84 4.68 49.07
C GLU A 177 99.77 5.64 48.51
N ALA A 178 100.14 6.89 48.22
CA ALA A 178 99.24 7.85 47.56
C ALA A 178 98.81 7.35 46.17
N THR A 179 99.73 6.75 45.40
CA THR A 179 99.45 6.14 44.10
C THR A 179 98.45 4.98 44.24
N ARG A 180 98.67 4.10 45.24
CA ARG A 180 97.75 2.99 45.55
C ARG A 180 96.34 3.48 45.87
N GLN A 181 96.24 4.51 46.71
CA GLN A 181 94.96 5.09 47.11
C GLN A 181 94.24 5.74 45.92
N ALA A 182 94.98 6.44 45.04
CA ALA A 182 94.45 7.01 43.80
C ALA A 182 93.96 5.91 42.84
N THR A 183 94.72 4.82 42.63
CA THR A 183 94.29 3.70 41.79
C THR A 183 93.06 2.99 42.33
N GLN A 184 92.89 2.94 43.66
CA GLN A 184 91.72 2.34 44.29
C GLN A 184 90.46 3.19 44.04
N GLN A 185 90.56 4.52 44.16
CA GLN A 185 89.49 5.46 43.80
C GLN A 185 89.13 5.40 42.31
N ILE A 186 90.13 5.25 41.42
CA ILE A 186 89.90 5.02 40.00
C ILE A 186 89.13 3.71 39.80
N GLY A 187 89.52 2.63 40.48
CA GLY A 187 88.82 1.35 40.43
C GLY A 187 87.35 1.43 40.87
N ASP A 188 87.05 2.16 41.95
CA ASP A 188 85.68 2.42 42.40
C ASP A 188 84.87 3.20 41.35
N THR A 189 85.47 4.26 40.79
CA THR A 189 84.83 5.08 39.75
C THR A 189 84.53 4.25 38.49
N LEU A 190 85.47 3.42 38.06
CA LEU A 190 85.29 2.54 36.89
C LEU A 190 84.18 1.50 37.12
N ARG A 191 84.05 0.94 38.34
CA ARG A 191 82.91 0.06 38.67
C ARG A 191 81.57 0.79 38.59
N GLY A 192 81.52 2.03 39.07
CA GLY A 192 80.32 2.88 38.94
C GLY A 192 79.95 3.14 37.48
N LEU A 193 80.93 3.51 36.66
CA LEU A 193 80.74 3.74 35.22
C LEU A 193 80.32 2.47 34.47
N ASP A 194 80.94 1.32 34.76
CA ASP A 194 80.56 0.02 34.18
C ASP A 194 79.11 -0.34 34.52
N SER A 195 78.69 -0.15 35.78
CA SER A 195 77.29 -0.33 36.17
C SER A 195 76.34 0.58 35.40
N GLN A 196 76.72 1.83 35.18
CA GLN A 196 75.90 2.81 34.45
C GLN A 196 75.80 2.47 32.95
N VAL A 197 76.89 2.03 32.32
CA VAL A 197 76.89 1.54 30.92
C VAL A 197 75.98 0.32 30.78
N LYS A 198 76.04 -0.64 31.71
CA LYS A 198 75.16 -1.82 31.71
C LYS A 198 73.69 -1.45 31.86
N SER A 199 73.35 -0.48 32.72
CA SER A 199 71.98 0.04 32.84
C SER A 199 71.50 0.64 31.52
N LEU A 200 72.31 1.51 30.91
CA LEU A 200 71.98 2.17 29.65
C LEU A 200 71.82 1.16 28.48
N LEU A 201 72.61 0.09 28.46
CA LEU A 201 72.42 -1.01 27.50
C LEU A 201 71.08 -1.73 27.70
N GLY A 202 70.71 -2.01 28.96
CA GLY A 202 69.41 -2.60 29.28
C GLY A 202 68.22 -1.70 28.91
N GLU A 203 68.34 -0.39 29.15
CA GLU A 203 67.34 0.61 28.74
C GLU A 203 67.24 0.74 27.22
N SER A 204 68.38 0.73 26.51
CA SER A 204 68.44 0.79 25.05
C SER A 204 67.78 -0.44 24.42
N GLY A 205 68.04 -1.64 24.94
CA GLY A 205 67.41 -2.87 24.45
C GLY A 205 65.89 -2.86 24.64
N GLN A 206 65.41 -2.31 25.76
CA GLN A 206 63.97 -2.11 25.97
C GLN A 206 63.38 -1.07 25.00
N ALA A 207 64.09 0.03 24.74
CA ALA A 207 63.66 1.04 23.78
C ALA A 207 63.58 0.49 22.36
N SER A 208 64.57 -0.31 21.93
CA SER A 208 64.59 -0.99 20.63
C SER A 208 63.39 -1.95 20.49
N SER A 209 63.14 -2.78 21.50
CA SER A 209 61.99 -3.69 21.51
C SER A 209 60.65 -2.94 21.38
N ARG A 210 60.47 -1.86 22.15
CA ARG A 210 59.26 -1.02 22.07
C ARG A 210 59.11 -0.35 20.70
N ALA A 211 60.19 0.15 20.12
CA ALA A 211 60.18 0.74 18.79
C ALA A 211 59.78 -0.29 17.73
N LYS A 212 60.31 -1.52 17.81
CA LYS A 212 59.94 -2.61 16.90
C LYS A 212 58.45 -2.97 17.02
N THR A 213 57.92 -3.12 18.23
CA THR A 213 56.48 -3.35 18.43
C THR A 213 55.62 -2.20 17.89
N ALA A 214 56.06 -0.95 18.07
CA ALA A 214 55.37 0.21 17.48
C ALA A 214 55.37 0.15 15.93
N GLY A 215 56.48 -0.30 15.33
CA GLY A 215 56.60 -0.48 13.88
C GLY A 215 55.67 -1.55 13.33
N GLU A 216 55.59 -2.70 14.01
CA GLU A 216 54.64 -3.76 13.68
C GLU A 216 53.19 -3.25 13.78
N GLY A 217 52.85 -2.49 14.82
CA GLY A 217 51.54 -1.86 14.96
C GLY A 217 51.23 -0.87 13.84
N ALA A 218 52.19 -0.03 13.45
CA ALA A 218 52.03 0.91 12.34
C ALA A 218 51.81 0.19 11.00
N GLN A 219 52.51 -0.92 10.74
CA GLN A 219 52.29 -1.76 9.55
C GLN A 219 50.90 -2.40 9.54
N GLN A 220 50.42 -2.89 10.69
CA GLN A 220 49.05 -3.42 10.81
C GLN A 220 48.00 -2.35 10.51
N ILE A 221 48.19 -1.12 10.99
CA ILE A 221 47.33 0.02 10.67
C ILE A 221 47.35 0.29 9.16
N GLY A 222 48.53 0.25 8.52
CA GLY A 222 48.64 0.37 7.06
C GLY A 222 47.80 -0.66 6.31
N GLY A 223 47.81 -1.92 6.76
CA GLY A 223 46.95 -2.97 6.18
C GLY A 223 45.45 -2.75 6.39
N ILE A 224 45.05 -2.16 7.53
CA ILE A 224 43.65 -1.77 7.78
C ILE A 224 43.24 -0.65 6.81
N ILE A 225 44.07 0.37 6.63
CA ILE A 225 43.81 1.50 5.73
C ILE A 225 43.54 1.02 4.30
N VAL A 226 44.31 0.06 3.78
CA VAL A 226 44.07 -0.53 2.46
C VAL A 226 42.70 -1.20 2.38
N ARG A 227 42.33 -2.02 3.37
CA ARG A 227 41.00 -2.67 3.39
C ARG A 227 39.86 -1.66 3.47
N VAL A 228 40.04 -0.58 4.22
CA VAL A 228 39.05 0.50 4.29
C VAL A 228 38.92 1.21 2.96
N GLN A 229 40.03 1.47 2.26
CA GLN A 229 40.04 2.04 0.90
C GLN A 229 39.26 1.17 -0.10
N ASP A 230 39.50 -0.14 -0.08
CA ASP A 230 38.78 -1.10 -0.94
C ASP A 230 37.28 -1.09 -0.62
N GLY A 231 36.94 -1.02 0.68
CA GLY A 231 35.57 -0.89 1.16
C GLY A 231 34.85 0.33 0.59
N PHE A 232 35.46 1.52 0.66
CA PHE A 232 34.88 2.74 0.09
C PHE A 232 34.78 2.70 -1.44
N THR A 233 35.75 2.07 -2.11
CA THR A 233 35.67 1.88 -3.57
C THR A 233 34.47 1.01 -3.95
N SER A 234 34.21 -0.06 -3.19
CA SER A 234 33.03 -0.91 -3.37
C SER A 234 31.73 -0.13 -3.11
N VAL A 235 31.66 0.66 -2.03
CA VAL A 235 30.51 1.54 -1.76
C VAL A 235 30.24 2.51 -2.91
N GLY A 236 31.29 3.07 -3.53
CA GLY A 236 31.18 3.91 -4.72
C GLY A 236 30.55 3.19 -5.93
N GLN A 237 30.91 1.93 -6.15
CA GLN A 237 30.34 1.15 -7.25
C GLN A 237 28.86 0.79 -7.01
N GLU A 238 28.52 0.42 -5.78
CA GLU A 238 27.15 0.11 -5.38
C GLU A 238 26.25 1.35 -5.51
N ILE A 239 26.71 2.53 -5.06
CA ILE A 239 25.90 3.75 -5.13
C ILE A 239 25.68 4.23 -6.58
N ASP A 240 26.66 4.04 -7.46
CA ASP A 240 26.49 4.24 -8.90
C ASP A 240 25.43 3.29 -9.49
N GLY A 241 25.40 2.05 -9.00
CA GLY A 241 24.36 1.06 -9.33
C GLY A 241 22.97 1.53 -8.93
N VAL A 242 22.82 2.03 -7.69
CA VAL A 242 21.57 2.59 -7.17
C VAL A 242 21.12 3.81 -7.99
N ALA A 243 22.03 4.73 -8.31
CA ALA A 243 21.72 5.92 -9.11
C ALA A 243 21.22 5.56 -10.52
N ARG A 244 21.85 4.57 -11.18
CA ARG A 244 21.39 4.06 -12.47
C ARG A 244 20.01 3.40 -12.38
N ALA A 245 19.76 2.61 -11.34
CA ALA A 245 18.46 1.98 -11.12
C ALA A 245 17.35 3.02 -10.91
N ALA A 246 17.61 4.06 -10.11
CA ALA A 246 16.68 5.18 -9.91
C ALA A 246 16.37 5.90 -11.23
N THR A 247 17.38 6.14 -12.07
CA THR A 247 17.21 6.75 -13.39
C THR A 247 16.37 5.88 -14.33
N SER A 248 16.61 4.56 -14.35
CA SER A 248 15.80 3.61 -15.12
C SER A 248 14.35 3.57 -14.64
N ASN A 249 14.14 3.60 -13.33
CA ASN A 249 12.79 3.62 -12.75
C ASN A 249 12.03 4.90 -13.11
N LEU A 250 12.69 6.06 -13.18
CA LEU A 250 12.07 7.30 -13.67
C LEU A 250 11.54 7.14 -15.09
N ALA A 251 12.35 6.59 -16.00
CA ALA A 251 11.91 6.33 -17.38
C ALA A 251 10.72 5.36 -17.45
N HIS A 252 10.70 4.32 -16.60
CA HIS A 252 9.55 3.41 -16.50
C HIS A 252 8.31 4.09 -15.95
N CYS A 253 8.45 4.97 -14.94
CA CYS A 253 7.33 5.73 -14.41
C CYS A 253 6.72 6.66 -15.46
N ASP A 254 7.56 7.34 -16.27
CA ASP A 254 7.09 8.19 -17.36
C ASP A 254 6.31 7.39 -18.41
N ALA A 255 6.79 6.20 -18.78
CA ALA A 255 6.08 5.30 -19.68
C ALA A 255 4.71 4.88 -19.10
N VAL A 256 4.66 4.47 -17.83
CA VAL A 256 3.41 4.09 -17.15
C VAL A 256 2.44 5.26 -17.08
N ILE A 257 2.90 6.48 -16.78
CA ILE A 257 2.06 7.69 -16.76
C ILE A 257 1.45 7.95 -18.15
N SER A 258 2.25 7.79 -19.20
CA SER A 258 1.78 7.94 -20.59
C SER A 258 0.74 6.89 -20.95
N GLU A 259 0.98 5.62 -20.64
CA GLU A 259 0.02 4.52 -20.90
C GLU A 259 -1.28 4.70 -20.13
N LEU A 260 -1.21 5.12 -18.87
CA LEU A 260 -2.40 5.42 -18.06
C LEU A 260 -3.20 6.59 -18.62
N ALA A 261 -2.55 7.59 -19.20
CA ALA A 261 -3.24 8.71 -19.84
C ALA A 261 -4.04 8.25 -21.08
N GLU A 262 -3.46 7.39 -21.92
CA GLU A 262 -4.17 6.81 -23.07
C GLU A 262 -5.31 5.88 -22.63
N LEU A 263 -5.11 5.07 -21.58
CA LEU A 263 -6.15 4.23 -21.01
C LEU A 263 -7.31 5.05 -20.43
N ALA A 264 -7.02 6.15 -19.74
CA ALA A 264 -8.03 7.07 -19.21
C ALA A 264 -8.87 7.68 -20.34
N LYS A 265 -8.23 8.12 -21.43
CA LYS A 265 -8.92 8.61 -22.62
C LYS A 265 -9.83 7.55 -23.25
N GLY A 266 -9.36 6.30 -23.35
CA GLY A 266 -10.17 5.17 -23.83
C GLY A 266 -11.39 4.90 -22.96
N VAL A 267 -11.24 4.99 -21.63
CA VAL A 267 -12.34 4.85 -20.66
C VAL A 267 -13.36 5.98 -20.77
N ASP A 268 -12.91 7.23 -20.96
CA ASP A 268 -13.80 8.36 -21.17
C ASP A 268 -14.60 8.22 -22.46
N GLN A 269 -13.96 7.73 -23.53
CA GLN A 269 -14.66 7.42 -24.78
C GLN A 269 -15.69 6.30 -24.60
N SER A 270 -15.33 5.19 -23.93
CA SER A 270 -16.26 4.10 -23.62
C SER A 270 -17.45 4.59 -22.77
N SER A 271 -17.21 5.50 -21.81
CA SER A 271 -18.28 6.10 -21.02
C SER A 271 -19.26 6.89 -21.89
N LEU A 272 -18.77 7.65 -22.87
CA LEU A 272 -19.60 8.38 -23.82
C LEU A 272 -20.41 7.43 -24.71
N GLU A 273 -19.78 6.39 -25.25
CA GLU A 273 -20.42 5.39 -26.11
C GLU A 273 -21.53 4.63 -25.35
N LEU A 274 -21.30 4.27 -24.08
CA LEU A 274 -22.30 3.62 -23.23
C LEU A 274 -23.50 4.52 -22.94
N LYS A 275 -23.28 5.83 -22.67
CA LYS A 275 -24.38 6.80 -22.52
C LYS A 275 -25.21 6.92 -23.80
N GLN A 276 -24.57 6.89 -24.96
CA GLN A 276 -25.27 6.89 -26.24
C GLN A 276 -26.06 5.59 -26.47
N ALA A 277 -25.46 4.44 -26.12
CA ALA A 277 -26.13 3.14 -26.21
C ALA A 277 -27.38 3.10 -25.31
N ASP A 278 -27.25 3.53 -24.05
CA ASP A 278 -28.36 3.63 -23.10
C ASP A 278 -29.49 4.51 -23.65
N SER A 279 -29.17 5.71 -24.16
CA SER A 279 -30.17 6.59 -24.79
C SER A 279 -30.87 5.95 -25.99
N ARG A 280 -30.15 5.17 -26.81
CA ARG A 280 -30.72 4.47 -27.97
C ARG A 280 -31.64 3.34 -27.55
N ILE A 281 -31.25 2.56 -26.54
CA ILE A 281 -32.07 1.47 -26.00
C ILE A 281 -33.35 2.03 -25.36
N ALA A 282 -33.24 3.12 -24.60
CA ALA A 282 -34.40 3.80 -24.02
C ALA A 282 -35.40 4.23 -25.11
N LYS A 283 -34.91 4.81 -26.22
CA LYS A 283 -35.77 5.15 -27.37
C LYS A 283 -36.40 3.91 -27.99
N LEU A 284 -35.66 2.82 -28.20
CA LEU A 284 -36.21 1.59 -28.78
C LEU A 284 -37.28 0.95 -27.89
N LEU A 285 -37.10 0.98 -26.56
CA LEU A 285 -38.12 0.56 -25.60
C LEU A 285 -39.38 1.41 -25.74
N ASP A 286 -39.24 2.73 -25.82
CA ASP A 286 -40.37 3.64 -26.01
C ASP A 286 -41.12 3.38 -27.33
N HIS A 287 -40.41 3.04 -28.41
CA HIS A 287 -41.03 2.67 -29.69
C HIS A 287 -41.76 1.32 -29.61
N SER A 288 -41.18 0.32 -28.93
CA SER A 288 -41.84 -0.98 -28.69
C SER A 288 -43.14 -0.79 -27.89
N GLU A 289 -43.09 -0.03 -26.80
CA GLU A 289 -44.26 0.31 -25.98
C GLU A 289 -45.33 1.07 -26.78
N ALA A 290 -44.94 2.01 -27.65
CA ALA A 290 -45.86 2.76 -28.49
C ALA A 290 -46.55 1.88 -29.55
N LEU A 291 -45.81 0.98 -30.20
CA LEU A 291 -46.38 0.05 -31.19
C LEU A 291 -47.38 -0.92 -30.54
N ILE A 292 -47.08 -1.41 -29.34
CA ILE A 292 -48.02 -2.22 -28.55
C ILE A 292 -49.31 -1.43 -28.26
N GLY A 293 -49.18 -0.15 -27.89
CA GLY A 293 -50.32 0.74 -27.70
C GLY A 293 -51.19 0.85 -28.96
N LEU A 294 -50.58 1.07 -30.13
CA LEU A 294 -51.28 1.18 -31.41
C LEU A 294 -52.02 -0.11 -31.79
N ILE A 295 -51.43 -1.29 -31.56
CA ILE A 295 -52.07 -2.58 -31.84
C ILE A 295 -53.27 -2.80 -30.92
N ALA A 296 -53.15 -2.42 -29.65
CA ALA A 296 -54.27 -2.53 -28.72
C ALA A 296 -55.39 -1.52 -29.03
N GLU A 297 -55.07 -0.33 -29.54
CA GLU A 297 -56.05 0.66 -30.02
C GLU A 297 -56.74 0.23 -31.33
N SER A 298 -56.11 -0.63 -32.15
CA SER A 298 -56.70 -1.09 -33.40
C SER A 298 -57.86 -2.08 -33.22
N GLY A 299 -58.18 -2.47 -31.98
CA GLY A 299 -59.31 -3.33 -31.65
C GLY A 299 -59.13 -4.80 -32.03
N VAL A 300 -57.91 -5.22 -32.38
CA VAL A 300 -57.59 -6.61 -32.70
C VAL A 300 -57.46 -7.42 -31.42
N GLU A 301 -58.06 -8.61 -31.41
CA GLU A 301 -57.96 -9.54 -30.29
C GLU A 301 -56.58 -10.19 -30.23
N THR A 302 -55.64 -9.57 -29.51
CA THR A 302 -54.29 -10.12 -29.27
C THR A 302 -54.25 -11.03 -28.03
N ALA A 303 -53.17 -11.80 -27.87
CA ALA A 303 -52.93 -12.62 -26.68
C ALA A 303 -52.92 -11.86 -25.34
N ASP A 304 -52.65 -10.55 -25.38
CA ASP A 304 -52.64 -9.66 -24.21
C ASP A 304 -53.98 -8.92 -24.02
N ALA A 305 -54.87 -8.88 -25.04
CA ALA A 305 -56.14 -8.16 -24.98
C ALA A 305 -57.07 -8.59 -23.82
N PRO A 306 -57.21 -9.89 -23.47
CA PRO A 306 -57.97 -10.31 -22.29
C PRO A 306 -57.39 -9.77 -20.97
N LEU A 307 -56.05 -9.67 -20.88
CA LEU A 307 -55.36 -9.14 -19.70
C LEU A 307 -55.54 -7.61 -19.61
N ILE A 308 -55.45 -6.90 -20.75
CA ILE A 308 -55.71 -5.46 -20.83
C ILE A 308 -57.13 -5.15 -20.33
N ARG A 309 -58.15 -5.88 -20.82
CA ARG A 309 -59.53 -5.70 -20.37
C ARG A 309 -59.68 -5.96 -18.87
N THR A 310 -59.06 -7.03 -18.37
CA THR A 310 -59.06 -7.35 -16.94
C THR A 310 -58.46 -6.22 -16.11
N VAL A 311 -57.35 -5.63 -16.54
CA VAL A 311 -56.68 -4.52 -15.83
C VAL A 311 -57.53 -3.25 -15.82
N VAL A 312 -58.07 -2.85 -16.97
CA VAL A 312 -58.95 -1.66 -17.07
C VAL A 312 -60.20 -1.84 -16.22
N GLU A 313 -60.82 -3.02 -16.29
CA GLU A 313 -62.02 -3.35 -15.52
C GLU A 313 -61.74 -3.36 -14.01
N THR A 314 -60.62 -3.94 -13.60
CA THR A 314 -60.22 -3.99 -12.18
C THR A 314 -59.91 -2.58 -11.66
N ALA A 315 -59.25 -1.72 -12.44
CA ALA A 315 -59.03 -0.32 -12.07
C ALA A 315 -60.35 0.43 -11.87
N ARG A 316 -61.33 0.19 -12.74
CA ARG A 316 -62.68 0.75 -12.63
C ARG A 316 -63.42 0.22 -11.39
N GLN A 317 -63.30 -1.07 -11.09
CA GLN A 317 -63.87 -1.69 -9.89
C GLN A 317 -63.26 -1.08 -8.61
N ILE A 318 -61.94 -0.92 -8.55
CA ILE A 318 -61.25 -0.28 -7.42
C ILE A 318 -61.73 1.16 -7.27
N SER A 319 -61.82 1.91 -8.37
CA SER A 319 -62.33 3.29 -8.38
C SER A 319 -63.73 3.36 -7.78
N ALA A 320 -64.66 2.50 -8.24
CA ALA A 320 -66.03 2.46 -7.73
C ALA A 320 -66.12 2.09 -6.24
N VAL A 321 -65.31 1.12 -5.79
CA VAL A 321 -65.29 0.71 -4.38
C VAL A 321 -64.73 1.81 -3.49
N PHE A 322 -63.69 2.51 -3.94
CA PHE A 322 -63.09 3.62 -3.21
C PHE A 322 -64.04 4.82 -3.15
N GLU A 323 -64.70 5.16 -4.25
CA GLU A 323 -65.73 6.21 -4.27
C GLU A 323 -66.90 5.88 -3.35
N ALA A 324 -67.40 4.64 -3.38
CA ALA A 324 -68.50 4.22 -2.52
C ALA A 324 -68.12 4.22 -1.03
N ALA A 325 -66.86 3.90 -0.69
CA ALA A 325 -66.36 4.00 0.68
C ALA A 325 -66.28 5.46 1.17
N VAL A 326 -65.88 6.39 0.29
CA VAL A 326 -65.92 7.83 0.57
C VAL A 326 -67.36 8.30 0.78
N ASP A 327 -68.29 7.88 -0.08
CA ASP A 327 -69.71 8.25 0.02
C ASP A 327 -70.38 7.70 1.29
N ARG A 328 -69.95 6.51 1.76
CA ARG A 328 -70.41 5.93 3.04
C ARG A 328 -69.70 6.49 4.28
N GLY A 329 -68.72 7.38 4.10
CA GLY A 329 -67.95 7.95 5.21
C GLY A 329 -66.98 6.97 5.89
N GLU A 330 -66.64 5.85 5.25
CA GLU A 330 -65.66 4.89 5.79
C GLU A 330 -64.21 5.42 5.74
N ILE A 331 -63.93 6.34 4.82
CA ILE A 331 -62.67 7.08 4.71
C ILE A 331 -62.94 8.45 4.07
N SER A 332 -62.25 9.50 4.51
CA SER A 332 -62.37 10.81 3.87
C SER A 332 -61.59 10.85 2.55
N LEU A 333 -62.04 11.65 1.57
CA LEU A 333 -61.29 11.85 0.32
C LEU A 333 -59.89 12.45 0.57
N ALA A 334 -59.73 13.24 1.63
CA ALA A 334 -58.44 13.80 2.02
C ALA A 334 -57.48 12.71 2.52
N ASP A 335 -57.96 11.82 3.40
CA ASP A 335 -57.15 10.73 3.93
C ASP A 335 -56.81 9.69 2.88
N LEU A 336 -57.70 9.44 1.90
CA LEU A 336 -57.44 8.56 0.78
C LEU A 336 -56.40 9.12 -0.21
N MET A 337 -56.20 10.43 -0.22
CA MET A 337 -55.22 11.14 -1.05
C MET A 337 -53.94 11.52 -0.28
N ASP A 338 -53.74 10.96 0.92
CA ASP A 338 -52.63 11.31 1.79
C ASP A 338 -51.28 10.78 1.27
N GLU A 339 -50.37 11.70 0.97
CA GLU A 339 -48.98 11.41 0.56
C GLU A 339 -47.99 11.60 1.72
N SER A 340 -48.48 11.72 2.95
CA SER A 340 -47.65 11.85 4.16
C SER A 340 -47.12 10.49 4.61
N TYR A 341 -46.05 10.02 3.96
CA TYR A 341 -45.45 8.72 4.26
C TYR A 341 -44.64 8.73 5.57
N ARG A 342 -45.07 7.92 6.55
CA ARG A 342 -44.37 7.74 7.83
C ARG A 342 -43.58 6.43 7.83
N GLU A 343 -42.26 6.50 7.90
CA GLU A 343 -41.39 5.32 7.89
C GLU A 343 -41.71 4.39 9.06
N ILE A 344 -41.73 3.08 8.80
CA ILE A 344 -41.82 2.02 9.80
C ILE A 344 -40.40 1.71 10.28
N PRO A 345 -40.06 2.04 11.55
CA PRO A 345 -38.69 1.88 12.04
C PRO A 345 -38.20 0.44 11.95
N GLY A 346 -36.92 0.28 11.59
CA GLY A 346 -36.25 -1.04 11.54
C GLY A 346 -36.54 -1.88 10.30
N THR A 347 -37.24 -1.34 9.29
CA THR A 347 -37.50 -2.04 8.03
C THR A 347 -36.37 -1.84 7.01
N ASN A 348 -35.99 -2.92 6.30
CA ASN A 348 -35.00 -2.90 5.23
C ASN A 348 -35.35 -3.95 4.13
N PRO A 349 -35.79 -3.54 2.92
CA PRO A 349 -36.01 -2.17 2.46
C PRO A 349 -37.06 -1.40 3.27
N LYS A 350 -36.98 -0.06 3.27
CA LYS A 350 -37.87 0.80 4.05
C LYS A 350 -39.34 0.63 3.66
N GLN A 351 -40.21 0.51 4.67
CA GLN A 351 -41.66 0.52 4.54
C GLN A 351 -42.25 1.77 5.22
N TYR A 352 -43.43 2.20 4.77
CA TYR A 352 -44.08 3.42 5.19
C TYR A 352 -45.58 3.21 5.43
N LEU A 353 -46.13 3.93 6.40
CA LEU A 353 -47.57 4.03 6.65
C LEU A 353 -48.12 5.36 6.13
N THR A 354 -49.36 5.33 5.68
CA THR A 354 -50.18 6.51 5.33
C THR A 354 -51.61 6.28 5.86
N ARG A 355 -52.45 7.31 5.87
CA ARG A 355 -53.78 7.27 6.49
C ARG A 355 -54.73 6.27 5.86
N TYR A 356 -54.54 5.89 4.60
CA TYR A 356 -55.39 4.91 3.92
C TYR A 356 -54.91 3.46 4.00
N VAL A 357 -53.77 3.15 4.64
CA VAL A 357 -53.21 1.78 4.63
C VAL A 357 -54.17 0.75 5.20
N GLU A 358 -54.83 1.05 6.32
CA GLU A 358 -55.79 0.14 6.94
C GLU A 358 -57.01 -0.09 6.04
N PHE A 359 -57.49 0.96 5.39
CA PHE A 359 -58.57 0.88 4.42
C PHE A 359 -58.18 0.02 3.21
N THR A 360 -56.99 0.25 2.64
CA THR A 360 -56.50 -0.51 1.50
C THR A 360 -56.22 -1.97 1.85
N ASP A 361 -55.70 -2.26 3.05
CA ASP A 361 -55.47 -3.63 3.53
C ASP A 361 -56.78 -4.41 3.70
N ARG A 362 -57.88 -3.71 4.04
CA ARG A 362 -59.21 -4.31 4.15
C ARG A 362 -59.87 -4.56 2.79
N VAL A 363 -59.76 -3.61 1.86
CA VAL A 363 -60.58 -3.58 0.64
C VAL A 363 -59.90 -4.20 -0.57
N LEU A 364 -58.61 -3.92 -0.76
CA LEU A 364 -57.90 -4.31 -1.98
C LEU A 364 -57.73 -5.84 -2.15
N PRO A 365 -57.48 -6.65 -1.11
CA PRO A 365 -57.27 -8.09 -1.29
C PRO A 365 -58.46 -8.80 -1.97
N ALA A 366 -59.69 -8.40 -1.64
CA ALA A 366 -60.90 -8.99 -2.23
C ALA A 366 -61.02 -8.76 -3.74
N ILE A 367 -60.33 -7.74 -4.27
CA ILE A 367 -60.32 -7.38 -5.68
C ILE A 367 -59.06 -7.92 -6.38
N GLN A 368 -57.89 -7.73 -5.78
CA GLN A 368 -56.60 -7.99 -6.43
C GLN A 368 -56.18 -9.47 -6.39
N ASP A 369 -56.41 -10.14 -5.25
CA ASP A 369 -55.89 -11.50 -5.02
C ASP A 369 -56.57 -12.54 -5.95
N PRO A 370 -57.89 -12.49 -6.22
CA PRO A 370 -58.52 -13.39 -7.20
C PRO A 370 -57.95 -13.25 -8.62
N ILE A 371 -57.60 -12.04 -9.04
CA ILE A 371 -57.05 -11.79 -10.37
C ILE A 371 -55.66 -12.41 -10.51
N GLN A 372 -54.82 -12.39 -9.46
CA GLN A 372 -53.52 -13.06 -9.50
C GLN A 372 -53.65 -14.58 -9.80
N GLY A 373 -54.73 -15.21 -9.31
CA GLY A 373 -55.01 -16.63 -9.56
C GLY A 373 -55.72 -16.93 -10.88
N SER A 374 -56.10 -15.92 -11.66
CA SER A 374 -56.94 -16.10 -12.86
C SER A 374 -56.18 -16.58 -14.09
N ASP A 375 -54.86 -16.34 -14.17
CA ASP A 375 -54.00 -16.78 -15.26
C ASP A 375 -52.60 -17.13 -14.70
N PRO A 376 -52.03 -18.30 -15.01
CA PRO A 376 -50.73 -18.73 -14.47
C PRO A 376 -49.55 -17.85 -14.88
N ARG A 377 -49.71 -17.00 -15.90
CA ARG A 377 -48.70 -16.01 -16.29
C ARG A 377 -48.64 -14.85 -15.32
N ILE A 378 -49.72 -14.53 -14.61
CA ILE A 378 -49.80 -13.38 -13.73
C ILE A 378 -48.92 -13.59 -12.50
N VAL A 379 -47.95 -12.69 -12.34
CA VAL A 379 -47.00 -12.70 -11.23
C VAL A 379 -47.53 -11.85 -10.09
N PHE A 380 -48.08 -10.66 -10.37
CA PHE A 380 -48.66 -9.79 -9.35
C PHE A 380 -49.81 -8.96 -9.90
N CYS A 381 -50.71 -8.56 -8.99
CA CYS A 381 -51.83 -7.65 -9.21
C CYS A 381 -51.87 -6.67 -8.04
N VAL A 382 -51.63 -5.38 -8.27
CA VAL A 382 -51.51 -4.39 -7.19
C VAL A 382 -52.10 -3.04 -7.56
N ALA A 383 -52.68 -2.35 -6.58
CA ALA A 383 -52.99 -0.93 -6.72
C ALA A 383 -51.82 -0.10 -6.21
N TRP A 384 -51.19 0.64 -7.10
CA TRP A 384 -50.18 1.65 -6.80
C TRP A 384 -50.83 3.00 -6.62
N ALA A 385 -50.56 3.67 -5.50
CA ALA A 385 -50.87 5.07 -5.36
C ALA A 385 -49.87 5.91 -6.17
N ARG A 386 -50.25 7.16 -6.44
CA ARG A 386 -49.42 8.15 -7.12
C ARG A 386 -48.05 8.26 -6.42
N GLY A 387 -47.00 8.48 -7.22
CA GLY A 387 -45.62 8.53 -6.70
C GLY A 387 -45.00 7.15 -6.42
N GLY A 388 -45.66 6.04 -6.81
CA GLY A 388 -45.07 4.70 -6.73
C GLY A 388 -45.24 4.03 -5.36
N TYR A 389 -46.15 4.52 -4.52
CA TYR A 389 -46.42 3.88 -3.23
C TYR A 389 -47.31 2.65 -3.39
N LEU A 390 -46.89 1.54 -2.79
CA LEU A 390 -47.61 0.27 -2.81
C LEU A 390 -48.20 -0.04 -1.44
N PRO A 391 -49.45 0.37 -1.11
CA PRO A 391 -50.01 0.15 0.22
C PRO A 391 -50.14 -1.33 0.56
N THR A 392 -50.82 -2.09 -0.30
CA THR A 392 -51.19 -3.49 -0.09
C THR A 392 -50.79 -4.29 -1.32
N HIS A 393 -50.11 -5.42 -1.10
CA HIS A 393 -49.65 -6.33 -2.16
C HIS A 393 -50.33 -7.70 -2.00
N ASN A 394 -50.39 -8.52 -3.05
CA ASN A 394 -50.78 -9.93 -2.98
C ASN A 394 -50.06 -10.76 -1.89
N PRO A 395 -50.66 -11.86 -1.39
CA PRO A 395 -50.21 -12.61 -0.21
C PRO A 395 -48.74 -13.03 -0.28
N ASN A 396 -48.30 -13.47 -1.46
CA ASN A 396 -46.95 -13.99 -1.69
C ASN A 396 -45.85 -12.93 -1.51
N TYR A 397 -46.20 -11.64 -1.57
CA TYR A 397 -45.26 -10.51 -1.52
C TYR A 397 -45.57 -9.49 -0.42
N ARG A 398 -46.49 -9.82 0.51
CA ARG A 398 -46.78 -9.01 1.71
C ARG A 398 -46.33 -9.70 3.00
N LYS A 399 -45.27 -10.52 2.93
CA LYS A 399 -44.74 -11.24 4.10
C LYS A 399 -44.13 -10.25 5.09
N PRO A 400 -44.13 -10.56 6.41
CA PRO A 400 -43.39 -9.76 7.38
C PRO A 400 -41.89 -9.76 7.06
N GLN A 401 -41.21 -8.65 7.31
CA GLN A 401 -39.76 -8.55 7.08
C GLN A 401 -38.99 -9.39 8.11
N GLY A 402 -37.93 -10.05 7.65
CA GLY A 402 -36.92 -10.73 8.47
C GLY A 402 -35.58 -9.98 8.47
N PRO A 403 -34.50 -10.61 8.96
CA PRO A 403 -33.17 -9.99 9.02
C PRO A 403 -32.45 -9.89 7.67
N ASP A 404 -32.87 -10.65 6.65
CA ASP A 404 -32.23 -10.68 5.33
C ASP A 404 -32.85 -9.64 4.37
N PRO A 405 -32.14 -8.54 4.04
CA PRO A 405 -32.65 -7.51 3.16
C PRO A 405 -32.87 -7.97 1.71
N VAL A 406 -32.12 -8.99 1.24
CA VAL A 406 -32.29 -9.54 -0.11
C VAL A 406 -33.60 -10.31 -0.19
N TRP A 407 -33.86 -11.19 0.78
CA TRP A 407 -35.13 -11.89 0.87
C TRP A 407 -36.31 -10.93 1.04
N ASN A 408 -36.15 -9.90 1.89
CA ASN A 408 -37.16 -8.85 2.09
C ASN A 408 -37.47 -8.12 0.78
N ASN A 409 -36.46 -7.82 -0.04
CA ASN A 409 -36.66 -7.14 -1.31
C ASN A 409 -37.54 -7.94 -2.28
N ALA A 410 -37.41 -9.28 -2.28
CA ALA A 410 -38.22 -10.19 -3.07
C ALA A 410 -39.65 -10.40 -2.51
N ASN A 411 -39.81 -10.49 -1.18
CA ASN A 411 -41.00 -11.05 -0.54
C ASN A 411 -41.83 -10.08 0.33
N CYS A 412 -41.30 -8.91 0.68
CA CYS A 412 -41.90 -7.94 1.61
C CYS A 412 -42.10 -6.59 0.89
N ARG A 413 -42.92 -6.59 -0.14
CA ARG A 413 -43.01 -5.48 -1.10
C ARG A 413 -44.14 -4.48 -0.82
N ASN A 414 -45.09 -4.84 0.03
CA ASN A 414 -46.13 -3.90 0.49
C ASN A 414 -45.52 -2.77 1.32
N ARG A 415 -46.26 -1.67 1.44
CA ARG A 415 -45.90 -0.44 2.16
C ARG A 415 -44.62 0.23 1.67
N ARG A 416 -44.14 -0.07 0.47
CA ARG A 416 -42.90 0.51 -0.08
C ARG A 416 -43.19 1.64 -1.06
N LEU A 417 -42.26 2.59 -1.10
CA LEU A 417 -42.11 3.53 -2.20
C LEU A 417 -41.14 2.93 -3.22
N PHE A 418 -41.53 2.96 -4.49
CA PHE A 418 -40.68 2.62 -5.62
C PHE A 418 -40.33 3.91 -6.37
N GLU A 419 -39.13 3.96 -6.95
CA GLU A 419 -38.62 5.12 -7.71
C GLU A 419 -38.06 4.69 -9.07
N ASP A 420 -38.44 3.49 -9.54
CA ASP A 420 -37.95 2.92 -10.78
C ASP A 420 -38.67 3.49 -12.02
N ARG A 421 -38.17 3.14 -13.21
CA ARG A 421 -38.72 3.57 -14.52
C ARG A 421 -40.24 3.35 -14.62
N ALA A 422 -40.78 2.30 -14.00
CA ALA A 422 -42.20 1.99 -14.08
C ALA A 422 -43.06 3.07 -13.41
N VAL A 423 -42.57 3.71 -12.34
CA VAL A 423 -43.28 4.78 -11.62
C VAL A 423 -43.50 5.99 -12.54
N THR A 424 -42.43 6.45 -13.18
CA THR A 424 -42.49 7.58 -14.12
C THR A 424 -43.38 7.29 -15.31
N LYS A 425 -43.31 6.06 -15.85
CA LYS A 425 -44.11 5.63 -17.00
C LYS A 425 -45.60 5.52 -16.68
N VAL A 426 -45.95 4.89 -15.56
CA VAL A 426 -47.33 4.78 -15.08
C VAL A 426 -47.92 6.17 -14.81
N ALA A 427 -47.14 7.07 -14.20
CA ALA A 427 -47.56 8.45 -13.99
C ALA A 427 -47.80 9.19 -15.31
N ALA A 428 -46.90 9.05 -16.30
CA ALA A 428 -47.05 9.66 -17.62
C ALA A 428 -48.25 9.11 -18.42
N ALA A 429 -48.66 7.87 -18.14
CA ALA A 429 -49.79 7.22 -18.80
C ALA A 429 -51.14 7.46 -18.12
N SER A 430 -51.22 8.32 -17.09
CA SER A 430 -52.46 8.53 -16.33
C SER A 430 -53.64 9.07 -17.16
N SER A 431 -53.37 9.66 -18.32
CA SER A 431 -54.40 10.14 -19.26
C SER A 431 -54.79 9.12 -20.34
N LYS A 432 -54.18 7.92 -20.33
CA LYS A 432 -54.47 6.83 -21.27
C LYS A 432 -55.34 5.77 -20.59
N PRO A 433 -56.13 4.99 -21.35
CA PRO A 433 -56.95 3.91 -20.78
C PRO A 433 -56.10 2.83 -20.10
N PHE A 434 -54.91 2.54 -20.62
CA PHE A 434 -53.92 1.66 -20.03
C PHE A 434 -52.51 1.98 -20.55
N LEU A 435 -51.51 1.35 -19.95
CA LEU A 435 -50.12 1.27 -20.41
C LEU A 435 -49.67 -0.18 -20.34
N LEU A 436 -49.09 -0.69 -21.42
CA LEU A 436 -48.34 -1.95 -21.44
C LEU A 436 -46.86 -1.61 -21.62
N GLN A 437 -46.04 -1.98 -20.63
CA GLN A 437 -44.60 -1.77 -20.66
C GLN A 437 -43.84 -3.06 -20.35
N THR A 438 -42.61 -3.13 -20.82
CA THR A 438 -41.66 -4.11 -20.30
C THR A 438 -41.13 -3.65 -18.96
N TYR A 439 -41.18 -4.54 -17.98
CA TYR A 439 -40.74 -4.28 -16.62
C TYR A 439 -39.65 -5.26 -16.18
N ARG A 440 -38.48 -4.71 -15.85
CA ARG A 440 -37.36 -5.43 -15.26
C ARG A 440 -37.48 -5.33 -13.74
N ARG A 441 -38.10 -6.33 -13.11
CA ARG A 441 -38.36 -6.34 -11.67
C ARG A 441 -37.13 -6.73 -10.89
N ASP A 442 -36.66 -5.87 -10.00
CA ASP A 442 -35.61 -6.18 -9.02
C ASP A 442 -36.12 -7.16 -7.94
N MET A 443 -35.39 -8.27 -7.79
CA MET A 443 -35.61 -9.33 -6.79
C MET A 443 -34.62 -9.26 -5.63
N GLY A 444 -33.65 -8.35 -5.64
CA GLY A 444 -32.59 -8.24 -4.65
C GLY A 444 -31.33 -9.02 -5.05
N GLY A 445 -30.19 -8.64 -4.47
CA GLY A 445 -28.91 -9.31 -4.73
C GLY A 445 -28.43 -9.23 -6.18
N GLY A 446 -28.89 -8.22 -6.94
CA GLY A 446 -28.58 -8.09 -8.37
C GLY A 446 -29.38 -9.00 -9.29
N GLN A 447 -30.35 -9.77 -8.77
CA GLN A 447 -31.23 -10.58 -9.59
C GLN A 447 -32.44 -9.78 -10.09
N PHE A 448 -32.71 -9.90 -11.38
CA PHE A 448 -33.85 -9.27 -12.02
C PHE A 448 -34.70 -10.31 -12.74
N VAL A 449 -36.01 -10.08 -12.77
CA VAL A 449 -36.96 -10.89 -13.54
C VAL A 449 -37.65 -9.99 -14.55
N LEU A 450 -37.55 -10.35 -15.82
CA LEU A 450 -38.23 -9.69 -16.91
C LEU A 450 -39.69 -10.13 -16.99
N MET A 451 -40.59 -9.17 -17.15
CA MET A 451 -42.03 -9.40 -17.27
C MET A 451 -42.69 -8.26 -18.04
N LYS A 452 -43.90 -8.49 -18.53
CA LYS A 452 -44.79 -7.43 -19.00
C LYS A 452 -45.52 -6.84 -17.80
N ASP A 453 -45.75 -5.53 -17.82
CA ASP A 453 -46.50 -4.79 -16.81
C ASP A 453 -47.61 -3.99 -17.50
N LEU A 454 -48.85 -4.36 -17.20
CA LEU A 454 -50.04 -3.64 -17.59
C LEU A 454 -50.51 -2.76 -16.46
N SER A 455 -50.88 -1.52 -16.78
CA SER A 455 -51.43 -0.60 -15.79
C SER A 455 -52.62 0.18 -16.34
N ALA A 456 -53.60 0.48 -15.50
CA ALA A 456 -54.72 1.36 -15.82
C ALA A 456 -54.97 2.33 -14.65
N PRO A 457 -55.27 3.61 -14.94
CA PRO A 457 -55.37 4.62 -13.90
C PRO A 457 -56.63 4.44 -13.05
N ILE A 458 -56.51 4.76 -11.76
CA ILE A 458 -57.56 4.77 -10.75
C ILE A 458 -57.88 6.22 -10.43
N PHE A 459 -59.14 6.60 -10.64
CA PHE A 459 -59.66 7.93 -10.32
C PHE A 459 -60.73 7.82 -9.25
N ILE A 460 -60.77 8.79 -8.35
CA ILE A 460 -61.73 8.86 -7.25
C ILE A 460 -62.32 10.26 -7.23
N LYS A 461 -63.62 10.38 -7.51
CA LYS A 461 -64.32 11.66 -7.64
C LYS A 461 -63.59 12.63 -8.58
N GLY A 462 -63.09 12.11 -9.71
CA GLY A 462 -62.34 12.86 -10.72
C GLY A 462 -60.88 13.19 -10.37
N ARG A 463 -60.38 12.79 -9.20
CA ARG A 463 -58.97 12.97 -8.80
C ARG A 463 -58.17 11.70 -9.05
N HIS A 464 -57.00 11.82 -9.70
CA HIS A 464 -56.10 10.70 -9.93
C HIS A 464 -55.47 10.23 -8.61
N TRP A 465 -55.78 9.00 -8.19
CA TRP A 465 -55.23 8.40 -6.98
C TRP A 465 -53.95 7.61 -7.27
N GLY A 466 -53.91 6.93 -8.41
CA GLY A 466 -52.81 6.06 -8.81
C GLY A 466 -53.22 5.12 -9.94
N ALA A 467 -52.69 3.90 -10.00
CA ALA A 467 -53.01 2.93 -11.04
C ALA A 467 -53.12 1.50 -10.49
N PHE A 468 -54.01 0.70 -11.07
CA PHE A 468 -53.96 -0.74 -10.91
C PHE A 468 -52.92 -1.31 -11.86
N ARG A 469 -52.10 -2.24 -11.39
CA ARG A 469 -50.99 -2.86 -12.13
C ARG A 469 -51.07 -4.37 -12.09
N MET A 470 -50.70 -4.97 -13.21
CA MET A 470 -50.60 -6.41 -13.38
C MET A 470 -49.28 -6.74 -14.06
N GLY A 471 -48.39 -7.39 -13.32
CA GLY A 471 -47.17 -7.96 -13.89
C GLY A 471 -47.40 -9.42 -14.28
N PHE A 472 -47.01 -9.81 -15.49
CA PHE A 472 -47.17 -11.18 -15.99
C PHE A 472 -46.00 -11.62 -16.85
N ARG A 473 -45.70 -12.92 -16.81
CA ARG A 473 -44.66 -13.56 -17.62
C ARG A 473 -45.07 -13.60 -19.08
N ILE A 474 -44.09 -13.48 -19.96
CA ILE A 474 -44.28 -13.81 -21.38
C ILE A 474 -44.47 -15.33 -21.48
N LYS A 475 -45.30 -15.78 -22.44
CA LYS A 475 -45.38 -17.21 -22.75
C LYS A 475 -43.99 -17.70 -23.14
N ALA A 476 -43.57 -18.84 -22.56
CA ALA A 476 -42.33 -19.50 -22.94
C ALA A 476 -42.40 -20.05 -24.36
#